data_AF-A0A962Y172-F1
#
_entry.id   AF-A0A962Y172-F1
#
_cell.length_a   1.000
_cell.length_b   1.000
_cell.length_c   1.000
_cell.angle_alpha   90.00
_cell.angle_beta   90.00
_cell.angle_gamma   90.00
#
_symmetry.space_group_name_H-M   'P 1'
#
loop_
_entity.id
_entity.type
_entity.pdbx_description
1 polymer ?
#
loop_
_entity_poly.entity_id
_entity_poly.type
_entity_poly.pdbx_seq_one_letter_code
_entity_poly.pdbx_strand_id
1 'polypeptide(L)'
;MKSKTFTLRCTDDQAAVIAVALQTYADAAYPAGGSECAQVAQQALQETARLIARDAGGTSGAQIRRRQRSIVKAAVSWYFSAEGPGPESAAPQMLALLD
;
A
#
# COMPACT_ATOMS: atom_id res chain seq x y z
N MET A 1 -18.54 -18.48 -4.12
CA MET A 1 -18.07 -17.18 -4.67
C MET A 1 -16.79 -16.78 -3.96
N LYS A 2 -15.73 -16.38 -4.67
CA LYS A 2 -14.48 -15.91 -4.04
C LYS A 2 -14.72 -14.54 -3.39
N SER A 3 -14.22 -14.32 -2.17
CA SER A 3 -14.29 -13.01 -1.49
C SER A 3 -13.76 -11.87 -2.37
N LYS A 4 -14.38 -10.69 -2.31
CA LYS A 4 -13.92 -9.50 -3.06
C LYS A 4 -12.77 -8.76 -2.34
N THR A 5 -12.49 -9.14 -1.09
CA THR A 5 -11.45 -8.53 -0.25
C THR A 5 -10.41 -9.57 0.18
N PHE A 6 -9.25 -9.06 0.59
CA PHE A 6 -8.29 -9.80 1.41
C PHE A 6 -8.06 -9.04 2.71
N THR A 7 -7.72 -9.77 3.76
CA THR A 7 -7.42 -9.19 5.07
C THR A 7 -5.91 -9.04 5.20
N LEU A 8 -5.43 -7.81 5.36
CA LEU A 8 -4.04 -7.54 5.74
C LEU A 8 -3.94 -7.48 7.26
N ARG A 9 -3.08 -8.31 7.85
CA ARG A 9 -2.77 -8.34 9.29
C ARG A 9 -1.27 -8.22 9.46
N CYS A 10 -0.84 -7.21 10.18
CA CYS A 10 0.57 -6.95 10.46
C CYS A 10 0.68 -6.24 11.82
N THR A 11 1.89 -5.83 12.22
CA THR A 11 2.04 -4.92 13.38
C THR A 11 1.69 -3.48 12.99
N ASP A 12 1.45 -2.61 13.98
CA ASP A 12 1.21 -1.18 13.72
C ASP A 12 2.39 -0.53 12.97
N ASP A 13 3.64 -0.89 13.33
CA ASP A 13 4.83 -0.41 12.62
C ASP A 13 4.84 -0.86 11.15
N GLN A 14 4.53 -2.12 10.89
CA GLN A 14 4.44 -2.65 9.53
C GLN A 14 3.30 -1.99 8.75
N ALA A 15 2.15 -1.75 9.39
CA ALA A 15 1.02 -1.05 8.80
C ALA A 15 1.39 0.38 8.40
N ALA A 16 2.08 1.10 9.28
CA ALA A 16 2.59 2.45 9.01
C ALA A 16 3.55 2.45 7.82
N VAL A 17 4.48 1.50 7.76
CA VAL A 17 5.44 1.38 6.66
C VAL A 17 4.76 1.07 5.32
N ILE A 18 3.80 0.14 5.29
CA ILE A 18 3.04 -0.16 4.06
C ILE A 18 2.22 1.05 3.62
N ALA A 19 1.62 1.77 4.56
CA ALA A 19 0.87 2.98 4.26
C ALA A 19 1.78 4.06 3.65
N VAL A 20 2.96 4.30 4.24
CA VAL A 20 3.95 5.25 3.71
C VAL A 20 4.43 4.83 2.32
N ALA A 21 4.70 3.54 2.10
CA ALA A 21 5.08 3.01 0.79
C ALA A 21 4.02 3.30 -0.27
N LEU A 22 2.74 3.08 0.08
CA LEU A 22 1.63 3.34 -0.83
C LEU A 22 1.40 4.83 -1.12
N GLN A 23 1.53 5.69 -0.10
CA GLN A 23 1.43 7.15 -0.28
C GLN A 23 2.55 7.65 -1.19
N THR A 24 3.79 7.25 -0.91
CA THR A 24 4.96 7.68 -1.68
C THR A 24 4.86 7.19 -3.13
N TYR A 25 4.41 5.95 -3.33
CA TYR A 25 4.17 5.42 -4.68
C TYR A 25 3.09 6.21 -5.41
N ALA A 26 1.98 6.55 -4.73
CA ALA A 26 0.91 7.34 -5.34
C ALA A 26 1.40 8.73 -5.76
N ASP A 27 2.21 9.39 -4.93
CA ASP A 27 2.74 10.72 -5.22
C ASP A 27 3.78 10.71 -6.34
N ALA A 28 4.59 9.63 -6.44
CA ALA A 28 5.55 9.44 -7.52
C ALA A 28 4.88 9.08 -8.85
N ALA A 29 3.88 8.18 -8.83
CA ALA A 29 3.20 7.70 -10.03
C ALA A 29 2.14 8.69 -10.56
N TYR A 30 1.54 9.49 -9.68
CA TYR A 30 0.45 10.42 -9.98
C TYR A 30 0.72 11.78 -9.32
N PRO A 31 1.71 12.55 -9.80
CA PRO A 31 2.07 13.83 -9.20
C PRO A 31 0.95 14.87 -9.33
N ALA A 32 1.00 15.87 -8.45
CA ALA A 32 0.09 17.03 -8.52
C ALA A 32 0.18 17.74 -9.88
N GLY A 33 -0.95 18.24 -10.37
CA GLY A 33 -1.03 18.88 -11.69
C GLY A 33 -1.16 17.92 -12.87
N GLY A 34 -1.28 16.61 -12.62
CA GLY A 34 -1.68 15.62 -13.63
C GLY A 34 -3.15 15.76 -14.06
N SER A 35 -3.61 14.86 -14.92
CA SER A 35 -5.02 14.83 -15.36
C SER A 35 -5.98 14.53 -14.20
N GLU A 36 -7.24 14.93 -14.32
CA GLU A 36 -8.27 14.63 -13.31
C GLU A 36 -8.36 13.13 -12.99
N CYS A 37 -8.26 12.27 -14.03
CA CYS A 37 -8.22 10.82 -13.85
C CYS A 37 -7.03 10.35 -13.00
N ALA A 38 -5.86 10.96 -13.18
CA ALA A 38 -4.68 10.67 -12.37
C ALA A 38 -4.88 11.10 -10.91
N GLN A 39 -5.51 12.26 -10.68
CA GLN A 39 -5.82 12.75 -9.33
C GLN A 39 -6.81 11.83 -8.60
N VAL A 40 -7.83 11.31 -9.31
CA VAL A 40 -8.76 10.32 -8.73
C VAL A 40 -8.01 9.03 -8.34
N ALA A 41 -7.09 8.56 -9.19
CA ALA A 41 -6.27 7.40 -8.87
C ALA A 41 -5.39 7.64 -7.64
N GLN A 42 -4.73 8.80 -7.56
CA GLN A 42 -3.92 9.20 -6.41
C GLN A 42 -4.75 9.20 -5.12
N GLN A 43 -5.91 9.85 -5.14
CA GLN A 43 -6.81 9.92 -3.97
C GLN A 43 -7.28 8.54 -3.51
N ALA A 44 -7.62 7.64 -4.43
CA ALA A 44 -8.04 6.28 -4.09
C ALA A 44 -6.90 5.47 -3.42
N LEU A 45 -5.65 5.66 -3.84
CA LEU A 45 -4.50 5.02 -3.21
C LEU A 45 -4.19 5.63 -1.84
N GLN A 46 -4.29 6.95 -1.72
CA GLN A 46 -4.15 7.67 -0.45
C GLN A 46 -5.20 7.20 0.59
N GLU A 47 -6.46 7.02 0.18
CA GLU A 47 -7.50 6.46 1.05
C GLU A 47 -7.21 5.02 1.47
N THR A 48 -6.68 4.21 0.54
CA THR A 48 -6.27 2.83 0.84
C THR A 48 -5.10 2.81 1.83
N ALA A 49 -4.15 3.75 1.74
CA ALA A 49 -3.06 3.88 2.69
C ALA A 49 -3.57 4.23 4.09
N ARG A 50 -4.54 5.15 4.19
CA ARG A 50 -5.19 5.52 5.47
C ARG A 50 -5.93 4.34 6.09
N LEU A 51 -6.62 3.53 5.27
CA LEU A 51 -7.27 2.30 5.72
C LEU A 51 -6.25 1.32 6.32
N ILE A 52 -5.11 1.12 5.64
CA ILE A 52 -4.04 0.22 6.11
C ILE A 52 -3.46 0.72 7.44
N ALA A 53 -3.07 1.99 7.50
CA ALA A 53 -2.47 2.58 8.70
C ALA A 53 -3.37 2.48 9.92
N ARG A 54 -4.69 2.59 9.73
CA ARG A 54 -5.67 2.58 10.83
C ARG A 54 -6.02 1.16 11.29
N ASP A 55 -6.21 0.23 10.35
CA ASP A 55 -6.90 -1.03 10.65
C ASP A 55 -6.00 -2.28 10.59
N ALA A 56 -4.85 -2.23 9.90
CA ALA A 56 -4.06 -3.44 9.62
C ALA A 56 -3.32 -4.02 10.85
N GLY A 57 -2.94 -3.15 11.79
CA GLY A 57 -2.37 -3.55 13.08
C GLY A 57 -3.39 -4.00 14.14
N GLY A 58 -4.67 -3.71 13.91
CA GLY A 58 -5.75 -4.03 14.84
C GLY A 58 -6.23 -5.49 14.76
N THR A 59 -7.03 -5.90 15.75
CA THR A 59 -7.56 -7.27 15.90
C THR A 59 -8.32 -7.79 14.67
N SER A 60 -8.90 -6.91 13.85
CA SER A 60 -9.66 -7.30 12.64
C SER A 60 -8.81 -7.32 11.36
N GLY A 61 -7.67 -6.63 11.35
CA GLY A 61 -6.90 -6.33 10.14
C GLY A 61 -7.64 -5.39 9.16
N ALA A 62 -6.92 -4.93 8.13
CA ALA A 62 -7.49 -4.08 7.10
C ALA A 62 -8.15 -4.92 5.98
N GLN A 63 -9.41 -4.59 5.65
CA GLN A 63 -10.14 -5.23 4.55
C GLN A 63 -9.90 -4.50 3.23
N ILE A 64 -8.99 -5.00 2.41
CA ILE A 64 -8.59 -4.34 1.15
C ILE A 64 -9.21 -5.08 -0.03
N ARG A 65 -9.64 -4.36 -1.06
CA ARG A 65 -10.17 -4.98 -2.29
C ARG A 65 -9.07 -5.81 -2.95
N ARG A 66 -9.38 -7.04 -3.40
CA ARG A 66 -8.39 -7.91 -4.07
C ARG A 66 -7.73 -7.27 -5.29
N ARG A 67 -8.48 -6.47 -6.04
CA ARG A 67 -7.95 -5.72 -7.19
C ARG A 67 -6.90 -4.67 -6.82
N GLN A 68 -6.90 -4.20 -5.57
CA GLN A 68 -5.90 -3.26 -5.07
C GLN A 68 -4.67 -4.00 -4.50
N ARG A 69 -4.75 -5.31 -4.28
CA ARG A 69 -3.62 -6.07 -3.73
C ARG A 69 -2.38 -5.96 -4.60
N SER A 70 -2.53 -6.05 -5.92
CA SER A 70 -1.41 -5.93 -6.87
C SER A 70 -0.74 -4.56 -6.79
N ILE A 71 -1.51 -3.47 -6.67
CA ILE A 71 -0.93 -2.13 -6.57
C ILE A 71 -0.27 -1.87 -5.21
N VAL A 72 -0.82 -2.44 -4.12
CA VAL A 72 -0.15 -2.40 -2.81
C VAL A 72 1.17 -3.16 -2.86
N LYS A 73 1.21 -4.35 -3.50
CA LYS A 73 2.46 -5.10 -3.72
C LYS A 73 3.45 -4.32 -4.58
N ALA A 74 2.99 -3.67 -5.65
CA ALA A 74 3.84 -2.85 -6.50
C ALA A 74 4.43 -1.66 -5.73
N ALA A 75 3.62 -0.98 -4.92
CA ALA A 75 4.07 0.12 -4.08
C ALA A 75 5.14 -0.31 -3.07
N VAL A 76 4.91 -1.42 -2.35
CA VAL A 76 5.90 -1.97 -1.41
C VAL A 76 7.16 -2.43 -2.15
N SER A 77 7.01 -3.11 -3.29
CA SER A 77 8.17 -3.55 -4.08
C SER A 77 9.01 -2.39 -4.58
N TRP A 78 8.38 -1.32 -5.06
CA TRP A 78 9.09 -0.13 -5.54
C TRP A 78 9.74 0.64 -4.39
N TYR A 79 9.02 0.82 -3.28
CA TYR A 79 9.51 1.57 -2.12
C TYR A 79 10.80 0.99 -1.54
N PHE A 80 10.94 -0.34 -1.55
CA PHE A 80 12.15 -1.04 -1.12
C PHE A 80 13.01 -1.53 -2.30
N SER A 81 12.92 -0.90 -3.45
CA SER A 81 13.84 -1.15 -4.58
C SER A 81 15.01 -0.16 -4.53
N ALA A 82 16.02 -0.37 -5.38
CA ALA A 82 17.13 0.56 -5.55
C ALA A 82 16.70 2.00 -5.97
N GLU A 83 15.51 2.14 -6.56
CA GLU A 83 14.95 3.44 -6.96
C GLU A 83 14.02 4.04 -5.89
N GLY A 84 13.68 3.27 -4.86
CA GLY A 84 12.77 3.65 -3.80
C GLY A 84 13.49 4.31 -2.61
N PRO A 85 12.75 4.99 -1.73
CA PRO A 85 13.33 5.65 -0.56
C PRO A 85 13.58 4.72 0.64
N GLY A 86 13.09 3.47 0.61
CA GLY A 86 13.20 2.50 1.70
C GLY A 86 14.43 1.59 1.57
N PRO A 87 14.89 0.97 2.68
CA PRO A 87 16.03 0.06 2.65
C PRO A 87 15.69 -1.26 1.93
N GLU A 88 16.43 -1.59 0.87
CA GLU A 88 16.19 -2.79 0.04
C GLU A 88 16.14 -4.10 0.85
N SER A 89 16.91 -4.19 1.93
CA SER A 89 16.96 -5.35 2.81
C SER A 89 15.61 -5.69 3.48
N ALA A 90 14.68 -4.73 3.57
CA ALA A 90 13.36 -4.94 4.17
C ALA A 90 12.32 -5.48 3.18
N ALA A 91 12.59 -5.47 1.87
CA ALA A 91 11.63 -5.85 0.84
C ALA A 91 11.03 -7.26 1.04
N PRO A 92 11.81 -8.33 1.32
CA PRO A 92 11.27 -9.68 1.42
C PRO A 92 10.27 -9.82 2.58
N GLN A 93 10.59 -9.21 3.73
CA GLN A 93 9.73 -9.25 4.91
C GLN A 93 8.42 -8.52 4.67
N MET A 94 8.47 -7.33 4.04
CA MET A 94 7.29 -6.51 3.81
C MET A 94 6.39 -7.07 2.71
N LEU A 95 6.96 -7.69 1.67
CA LEU A 95 6.19 -8.33 0.60
C LEU A 95 5.48 -9.60 1.07
N ALA A 96 6.07 -10.36 1.99
CA ALA A 96 5.46 -11.57 2.54
C ALA A 96 4.14 -11.30 3.29
N LEU A 97 3.96 -10.07 3.83
CA LEU A 97 2.70 -9.65 4.47
C LEU A 97 1.54 -9.49 3.47
N LEU A 98 1.84 -9.42 2.18
CA LEU A 98 0.90 -9.16 1.10
C LEU A 98 0.64 -10.41 0.23
N ASP A 99 1.09 -11.59 0.67
CA ASP A 99 0.86 -12.89 0.01
C ASP A 99 -0.42 -13.60 0.46
#